data_AF-A0A1J5J323-F1
#
_entry.id   AF-A0A1J5J323-F1
#
_cell.length_a   1.000
_cell.length_b   1.000
_cell.length_c   1.000
_cell.angle_alpha   90.00
_cell.angle_beta   90.00
_cell.angle_gamma   90.00
#
_symmetry.space_group_name_H-M   'P 1'
#
loop_
_entity.id
_entity.type
_entity.pdbx_description
1 polymer ?
#
loop_
_entity_poly.entity_id
_entity_poly.type
_entity_poly.pdbx_seq_one_letter_code
_entity_poly.pdbx_strand_id
1 'polypeptide(L)'
;MRRRRHNRPKPKPQVLVRSRLNEQILAPEVVVIDIDNINHGTMTLADALVLAKEQEADLVEVSPLAVPPVCKITDFGKLQYRKDKQEQQQKAKQKKVETKGIRIGFRTDSHDLLFKKTQAEKFLSKGHKVRIEIVLRGREKAMADKARENLNLFIQSITTPHRFEEEVKRGPMGFNALIVAE
;
A
#
# COMPACT_ATOMS: atom_id res chain seq x y z
N MET A 1 12.30 25.00 24.10
CA MET A 1 11.43 23.83 23.79
C MET A 1 11.98 23.07 22.58
N ARG A 2 12.62 21.90 22.78
CA ARG A 2 13.15 21.07 21.69
C ARG A 2 12.00 20.32 21.01
N ARG A 3 11.69 20.66 19.76
CA ARG A 3 10.74 19.90 18.92
C ARG A 3 11.23 18.45 18.86
N ARG A 4 10.54 17.51 19.53
CA ARG A 4 10.76 16.07 19.37
C ARG A 4 10.50 15.74 17.91
N ARG A 5 11.57 15.62 17.11
CA ARG A 5 11.51 15.07 15.76
C ARG A 5 10.93 13.66 15.92
N HIS A 6 9.69 13.48 15.51
CA HIS A 6 9.11 12.14 15.44
C HIS A 6 10.00 11.33 14.50
N ASN A 7 10.78 10.41 15.05
CA ASN A 7 11.44 9.37 14.28
C ASN A 7 10.33 8.52 13.69
N ARG A 8 9.85 8.86 12.49
CA ARG A 8 9.07 7.93 11.71
C ARG A 8 9.99 6.73 11.47
N PRO A 9 9.61 5.50 11.88
CA PRO A 9 10.40 4.33 11.56
C PRO A 9 10.57 4.31 10.05
N LYS A 10 11.83 4.27 9.58
CA LYS A 10 12.10 4.11 8.15
C LYS A 10 11.43 2.80 7.73
N PRO A 11 10.70 2.76 6.60
CA PRO A 11 10.16 1.51 6.09
C PRO A 11 11.32 0.52 5.98
N LYS A 12 11.13 -0.69 6.52
CA LYS A 12 12.13 -1.75 6.43
C LYS A 12 12.45 -1.95 4.93
N PRO A 13 13.73 -2.00 4.52
CA PRO A 13 14.06 -2.28 3.14
C PRO A 13 13.44 -3.64 2.79
N GLN A 14 12.57 -3.65 1.79
CA GLN A 14 12.03 -4.89 1.26
C GLN A 14 13.20 -5.64 0.64
N VAL A 15 13.47 -6.86 1.11
CA VAL A 15 14.45 -7.73 0.49
C VAL A 15 13.90 -8.08 -0.89
N LEU A 16 14.41 -7.41 -1.93
CA LEU A 16 14.10 -7.75 -3.31
C LEU A 16 14.62 -9.17 -3.54
N VAL A 17 13.71 -10.14 -3.61
CA VAL A 17 14.05 -11.50 -4.05
C VAL A 17 14.48 -11.37 -5.50
N ARG A 18 15.78 -11.32 -5.74
CA ARG A 18 16.34 -11.32 -7.09
C ARG A 18 16.14 -12.71 -7.67
N SER A 19 15.59 -12.78 -8.89
CA SER A 19 15.60 -14.01 -9.68
C SER A 19 17.04 -14.53 -9.79
N ARG A 20 17.23 -15.83 -9.57
CA ARG A 20 18.52 -16.48 -9.79
C ARG A 20 18.78 -16.61 -11.29
N LEU A 21 20.03 -16.49 -11.68
CA LEU A 21 20.48 -16.50 -13.07
C LEU A 21 21.58 -17.53 -13.27
N ASN A 22 21.50 -18.27 -14.37
CA ASN A 22 22.56 -19.17 -14.83
C ASN A 22 23.02 -20.08 -13.68
N GLU A 23 24.30 -20.01 -13.31
CA GLU A 23 24.94 -20.79 -12.24
C GLU A 23 24.39 -20.52 -10.82
N GLN A 24 23.61 -19.46 -10.63
CA GLN A 24 22.95 -19.20 -9.33
C GLN A 24 21.78 -20.15 -9.09
N ILE A 25 21.29 -20.84 -10.13
CA ILE A 25 20.20 -21.81 -10.04
C ILE A 25 20.76 -23.08 -9.40
N LEU A 26 20.14 -23.52 -8.30
CA LEU A 26 20.63 -24.66 -7.52
C LEU A 26 19.86 -25.96 -7.78
N ALA A 27 18.74 -25.88 -8.51
CA ALA A 27 17.91 -27.03 -8.79
C ALA A 27 18.57 -27.93 -9.85
N PRO A 28 18.62 -29.26 -9.64
CA PRO A 28 19.25 -30.18 -10.59
C PRO A 28 18.43 -30.34 -11.88
N GLU A 29 17.10 -30.23 -11.77
CA GLU A 29 16.16 -30.31 -12.88
C GLU A 29 15.30 -29.04 -12.92
N VAL A 30 15.05 -28.55 -14.13
CA VAL A 30 14.29 -27.32 -14.39
C VAL A 30 13.37 -27.52 -15.58
N VAL A 31 12.21 -26.85 -15.56
CA VAL A 31 11.35 -26.72 -16.74
C VAL A 31 11.82 -25.52 -17.55
N VAL A 32 12.16 -25.72 -18.82
CA VAL A 32 12.76 -24.66 -19.66
C VAL A 32 11.79 -24.15 -20.71
N ILE A 33 11.63 -22.83 -20.72
CA ILE A 33 10.91 -22.09 -21.75
C ILE A 33 11.89 -21.24 -22.54
N ASP A 34 11.79 -21.32 -23.85
CA ASP A 34 12.75 -20.70 -24.74
C ASP A 34 12.48 -19.21 -25.03
N ILE A 35 13.38 -18.55 -25.76
CA ILE A 35 13.21 -17.16 -26.20
C ILE A 35 11.97 -16.97 -27.10
N ASP A 36 11.68 -17.98 -27.93
CA ASP A 36 10.48 -18.05 -28.77
C ASP A 36 9.21 -18.47 -28.00
N ASN A 37 9.32 -18.65 -26.68
CA ASN A 37 8.27 -19.15 -25.79
C ASN A 37 7.86 -20.61 -26.06
N ILE A 38 8.75 -21.38 -26.68
CA ILE A 38 8.58 -22.83 -26.85
C ILE A 38 8.92 -23.50 -25.51
N ASN A 39 8.07 -24.43 -25.07
CA ASN A 39 8.32 -25.19 -23.85
C ASN A 39 9.10 -26.46 -24.19
N HIS A 40 10.32 -26.60 -23.66
CA HIS A 40 11.16 -27.78 -23.84
C HIS A 40 10.92 -28.85 -22.77
N GLY A 41 10.00 -28.59 -21.83
CA GLY A 41 9.70 -29.51 -20.74
C GLY A 41 10.79 -29.51 -19.67
N THR A 42 10.83 -30.59 -18.89
CA THR A 42 11.82 -30.79 -17.84
C THR A 42 13.14 -31.28 -18.43
N MET A 43 14.25 -30.65 -18.06
CA MET A 43 15.60 -31.05 -18.42
C MET A 43 16.58 -30.80 -17.28
N THR A 44 17.81 -31.28 -17.42
CA THR A 44 18.85 -31.00 -16.43
C THR A 44 19.28 -29.54 -16.49
N LEU A 45 19.75 -28.99 -15.37
CA LEU A 45 20.31 -27.64 -15.34
C LEU A 45 21.48 -27.47 -16.33
N ALA A 46 22.29 -28.51 -16.53
CA ALA A 46 23.41 -28.47 -17.46
C ALA A 46 22.94 -28.28 -18.91
N ASP A 47 21.94 -29.05 -19.35
CA ASP A 47 21.37 -28.93 -20.70
C ASP A 47 20.71 -27.56 -20.89
N ALA A 48 20.00 -27.07 -19.87
CA ALA A 48 19.37 -25.75 -19.88
C ALA A 48 20.39 -24.61 -20.05
N LEU A 49 21.56 -24.71 -19.40
CA LEU A 49 22.65 -23.73 -19.52
C LEU A 49 23.31 -23.78 -20.90
N VAL A 50 23.44 -24.96 -21.49
CA VAL A 50 23.96 -25.12 -22.87
C VAL A 50 23.01 -24.44 -23.86
N LEU A 51 21.71 -24.72 -23.78
CA LEU A 51 20.70 -24.10 -24.64
C LEU A 51 20.69 -22.57 -24.52
N ALA A 52 20.75 -22.04 -23.29
CA ALA A 52 20.82 -20.59 -23.06
C ALA A 52 22.06 -19.97 -23.74
N LYS A 53 23.21 -20.67 -23.68
CA LYS A 53 24.46 -20.23 -24.30
C LYS A 53 24.42 -20.29 -25.83
N GLU A 54 23.81 -21.32 -26.41
CA GLU A 54 23.62 -21.46 -27.86
C GLU A 54 22.79 -20.31 -28.45
N GLN A 55 21.89 -19.75 -27.65
CA GLN A 55 21.04 -18.63 -28.03
C GLN A 55 21.56 -17.26 -27.56
N GLU A 56 22.79 -17.22 -27.03
CA GLU A 56 23.42 -15.98 -26.53
C GLU A 56 22.55 -15.22 -25.50
N ALA A 57 21.81 -15.96 -24.67
CA ALA A 57 20.87 -15.43 -23.69
C ALA A 57 21.12 -16.00 -22.27
N ASP A 58 20.44 -15.45 -21.27
CA ASP A 58 20.54 -15.94 -19.89
C ASP A 58 19.43 -16.95 -19.56
N LEU A 59 19.76 -17.94 -18.75
CA LEU A 59 18.78 -18.80 -18.09
C LEU A 59 18.29 -18.11 -16.82
N VAL A 60 17.04 -17.63 -16.83
CA VAL A 60 16.44 -16.89 -15.72
C VAL A 60 15.42 -17.73 -14.98
N GLU A 61 15.59 -17.89 -13.67
CA GLU A 61 14.59 -18.55 -12.83
C GLU A 61 13.37 -17.61 -12.64
N VAL A 62 12.25 -17.96 -13.27
CA VAL A 62 11.01 -17.15 -13.25
C VAL A 62 10.07 -17.62 -12.15
N SER A 63 9.97 -18.93 -11.92
CA SER A 63 9.14 -19.51 -10.87
C SER A 63 9.95 -20.44 -9.97
N PRO A 64 10.55 -19.91 -8.88
CA PRO A 64 11.33 -20.72 -7.94
C PRO A 64 10.46 -21.61 -7.03
N LEU A 65 9.15 -21.35 -6.96
CA LEU A 65 8.22 -22.09 -6.09
C LEU A 65 7.64 -23.35 -6.76
N ALA A 66 7.88 -23.54 -8.07
CA ALA A 66 7.45 -24.74 -8.79
C ALA A 66 8.42 -25.91 -8.53
N VAL A 67 7.92 -27.14 -8.64
CA VAL A 67 8.71 -28.37 -8.53
C VAL A 67 8.46 -29.22 -9.79
N PRO A 68 9.39 -29.23 -10.77
CA PRO A 68 10.68 -28.53 -10.83
C PRO A 68 10.54 -27.01 -11.06
N PRO A 69 11.52 -26.17 -10.67
CA PRO A 69 11.49 -24.72 -10.92
C PRO A 69 11.39 -24.40 -12.42
N VAL A 70 10.66 -23.33 -12.74
CA VAL A 70 10.49 -22.90 -14.13
C VAL A 70 11.52 -21.83 -14.47
N CYS A 71 12.37 -22.15 -15.45
CA CYS A 71 13.39 -21.27 -15.99
C CYS A 71 13.01 -20.82 -17.40
N LYS A 72 13.37 -19.60 -17.74
CA LYS A 72 13.15 -19.01 -19.06
C LYS A 72 14.45 -18.50 -19.64
N ILE A 73 14.72 -18.86 -20.88
CA ILE A 73 15.86 -18.34 -21.64
C ILE A 73 15.46 -16.96 -22.17
N THR A 74 16.15 -15.92 -21.70
CA THR A 74 15.89 -14.52 -22.07
C THR A 74 16.99 -13.61 -21.56
N ASP A 75 17.20 -12.47 -22.21
CA ASP A 75 17.99 -11.37 -21.66
C ASP A 75 17.41 -10.87 -20.33
N PHE A 76 18.21 -10.98 -19.27
CA PHE A 76 17.79 -10.58 -17.93
C PHE A 76 17.54 -9.07 -17.80
N GLY A 77 18.37 -8.24 -18.41
CA GLY A 77 18.24 -6.79 -18.37
C GLY A 77 16.94 -6.31 -19.00
N LYS A 78 16.58 -6.89 -20.15
CA LYS A 78 15.30 -6.60 -20.83
C LYS A 78 14.09 -7.05 -20.01
N LEU A 79 14.18 -8.23 -19.37
CA LEU A 79 13.13 -8.74 -18.50
C LEU A 79 12.94 -7.86 -17.26
N GLN A 80 14.04 -7.45 -16.61
CA GLN A 80 14.01 -6.56 -15.45
C GLN A 80 13.42 -5.21 -15.80
N TYR A 81 13.85 -4.60 -16.92
CA TYR A 81 13.28 -3.33 -17.40
C TYR A 81 11.76 -3.43 -17.65
N ARG A 82 11.30 -4.52 -18.28
CA ARG A 82 9.86 -4.74 -18.52
C ARG A 82 9.08 -4.87 -17.22
N LYS A 83 9.59 -5.65 -16.25
CA LYS A 83 8.99 -5.77 -14.91
C LYS A 83 8.93 -4.41 -14.21
N ASP A 84 10.04 -3.68 -14.17
CA ASP A 84 10.12 -2.37 -13.53
C ASP A 84 9.16 -1.35 -14.18
N LYS A 85 9.09 -1.34 -15.51
CA LYS A 85 8.16 -0.48 -16.26
C LYS A 85 6.70 -0.86 -15.97
N GLN A 86 6.38 -2.15 -15.93
CA GLN A 86 5.04 -2.63 -15.58
C GLN A 86 4.68 -2.24 -14.14
N GLU A 87 5.58 -2.45 -13.19
CA GLU A 87 5.38 -2.04 -11.80
C GLU A 87 5.18 -0.52 -11.67
N GLN A 88 5.98 0.29 -12.36
CA GLN A 88 5.82 1.74 -12.36
C GLN A 88 4.47 2.16 -12.93
N GLN A 89 4.03 1.53 -14.02
CA GLN A 89 2.71 1.78 -14.59
C GLN A 89 1.58 1.36 -13.63
N GLN A 90 1.70 0.22 -12.96
CA GLN A 90 0.75 -0.22 -11.95
C GLN A 90 0.70 0.75 -10.76
N LYS A 91 1.87 1.16 -10.25
CA LYS A 91 2.01 2.15 -9.16
C LYS A 91 1.43 3.51 -9.56
N ALA A 92 1.58 3.93 -10.82
CA ALA A 92 1.00 5.17 -11.34
C ALA A 92 -0.52 5.10 -11.51
N LYS A 93 -1.05 3.95 -11.96
CA LYS A 93 -2.50 3.71 -12.08
C LYS A 93 -3.19 3.57 -10.72
N GLN A 94 -2.48 3.09 -9.70
CA GLN A 94 -3.03 2.95 -8.36
C GLN A 94 -3.35 4.34 -7.79
N LYS A 95 -4.64 4.66 -7.67
CA LYS A 95 -5.10 5.90 -7.01
C LYS A 95 -4.63 5.87 -5.55
N LYS A 96 -3.75 6.81 -5.18
CA LYS A 96 -3.30 6.96 -3.79
C LYS A 96 -4.45 7.44 -2.93
N VAL A 97 -5.10 6.50 -2.24
CA VAL A 97 -6.12 6.80 -1.23
C VAL A 97 -5.40 7.31 0.01
N GLU A 98 -5.29 8.63 0.11
CA GLU A 98 -4.75 9.28 1.31
C GLU A 98 -5.79 9.40 2.42
N THR A 99 -5.35 9.30 3.67
CA THR A 99 -6.16 9.63 4.84
C THR A 99 -5.99 11.11 5.17
N LYS A 100 -7.06 11.89 5.00
CA LYS A 100 -7.11 13.31 5.38
C LYS A 100 -7.65 13.46 6.80
N GLY A 101 -7.03 14.32 7.60
CA GLY A 101 -7.43 14.57 8.98
C GLY A 101 -8.23 15.86 9.12
N ILE A 102 -9.35 15.82 9.84
CA ILE A 102 -10.13 16.99 10.23
C ILE A 102 -10.18 17.02 11.75
N ARG A 103 -9.82 18.17 12.33
CA ARG A 103 -9.80 18.37 13.78
C ARG A 103 -10.85 19.36 14.23
N ILE A 104 -11.64 18.95 15.21
CA ILE A 104 -12.72 19.72 15.82
C ILE A 104 -12.35 20.02 17.28
N GLY A 105 -12.61 21.24 17.73
CA GLY A 105 -12.46 21.61 19.13
C GLY A 105 -13.74 21.34 19.90
N PHE A 106 -13.65 21.12 21.21
CA PHE A 106 -14.85 20.89 22.02
C PHE A 106 -15.83 22.08 22.01
N ARG A 107 -15.31 23.32 21.94
CA ARG A 107 -16.07 24.58 21.90
C ARG A 107 -16.11 25.21 20.51
N THR A 108 -16.19 24.40 19.46
CA THR A 108 -16.21 24.92 18.09
C THR A 108 -17.53 25.65 17.79
N ASP A 109 -17.43 26.79 17.13
CA ASP A 109 -18.57 27.60 16.67
C ASP A 109 -19.31 26.91 15.51
N SER A 110 -20.62 27.16 15.39
CA SER A 110 -21.48 26.63 14.32
C SER A 110 -20.92 26.91 12.91
N HIS A 111 -20.36 28.10 12.67
CA HIS A 111 -19.80 28.44 11.36
C HIS A 111 -18.53 27.62 11.04
N ASP A 112 -17.65 27.40 12.03
CA ASP A 112 -16.45 26.57 11.86
C ASP A 112 -16.80 25.08 11.69
N LEU A 113 -17.87 24.61 12.34
CA LEU A 113 -18.40 23.25 12.10
C LEU A 113 -18.86 23.09 10.65
N LEU A 114 -19.60 24.06 10.10
CA LEU A 114 -20.07 24.00 8.72
C LEU A 114 -18.89 23.96 7.73
N PHE A 115 -17.86 24.79 7.95
CA PHE A 115 -16.66 24.76 7.12
C PHE A 115 -15.98 23.38 7.16
N LYS A 116 -15.83 22.78 8.35
CA LYS A 116 -15.25 21.43 8.48
C LYS A 116 -16.11 20.34 7.85
N LYS A 117 -17.44 20.47 7.90
CA LYS A 117 -18.37 19.57 7.20
C LYS A 117 -18.12 19.62 5.69
N THR A 118 -18.15 20.81 5.08
CA THR A 118 -17.90 20.95 3.63
C THR A 118 -16.52 20.43 3.23
N GLN A 119 -15.51 20.61 4.09
CA GLN A 119 -14.18 20.06 3.87
C GLN A 119 -14.15 18.52 3.94
N ALA A 120 -14.90 17.92 4.88
CA ALA A 120 -15.06 16.47 4.97
C ALA A 120 -15.72 15.89 3.71
N GLU A 121 -16.82 16.50 3.26
CA GLU A 121 -17.53 16.11 2.04
C GLU A 121 -16.65 16.24 0.79
N LYS A 122 -15.85 17.30 0.71
CA LYS A 122 -14.85 17.48 -0.37
C LYS A 122 -13.76 16.41 -0.37
N PHE A 123 -13.39 15.87 0.78
CA PHE A 123 -12.42 14.78 0.86
C PHE A 123 -13.06 13.42 0.53
N LEU A 124 -14.27 13.18 1.03
CA LEU A 124 -15.04 11.95 0.74
C LEU A 124 -15.35 11.83 -0.75
N SER A 125 -15.85 12.89 -1.39
CA SER A 125 -16.11 12.94 -2.84
C SER A 125 -14.88 12.68 -3.72
N LYS A 126 -13.67 12.98 -3.22
CA LYS A 126 -12.41 12.64 -3.91
C LYS A 126 -11.99 11.18 -3.72
N GLY A 127 -12.68 10.42 -2.88
CA GLY A 127 -12.36 9.05 -2.50
C GLY A 127 -11.23 8.96 -1.48
N HIS A 128 -11.00 10.02 -0.69
CA HIS A 128 -10.08 9.97 0.44
C HIS A 128 -10.76 9.44 1.68
N LYS A 129 -9.99 8.78 2.55
CA LYS A 129 -10.45 8.43 3.89
C LYS A 129 -10.39 9.67 4.77
N VAL A 130 -11.39 9.92 5.60
CA VAL A 130 -11.42 11.11 6.46
C VAL A 130 -11.36 10.70 7.92
N ARG A 131 -10.26 11.06 8.60
CA ARG A 131 -10.10 10.89 10.03
C ARG A 131 -10.60 12.14 10.74
N ILE A 132 -11.70 12.03 11.46
CA ILE A 132 -12.27 13.14 12.22
C ILE A 132 -11.85 12.97 13.68
N GLU A 133 -11.26 14.00 14.27
CA GLU A 133 -10.75 13.99 15.64
C GLU A 133 -11.32 15.16 16.42
N ILE A 134 -11.92 14.91 17.58
CA ILE A 134 -12.26 15.94 18.56
C ILE A 134 -11.18 15.98 19.64
N VAL A 135 -10.61 17.16 19.86
CA VAL A 135 -9.50 17.36 20.81
C VAL A 135 -10.05 17.96 22.10
N LEU A 136 -9.73 17.35 23.24
CA LEU A 136 -10.07 17.81 24.59
C LEU A 136 -8.83 18.32 25.29
N ARG A 137 -8.89 19.56 25.81
CA ARG A 137 -7.75 20.21 26.48
C ARG A 137 -8.06 20.48 27.96
N GLY A 138 -7.08 20.20 28.82
CA GLY A 138 -7.15 20.53 30.25
C GLY A 138 -8.41 19.99 30.94
N ARG A 139 -9.23 20.91 31.46
CA ARG A 139 -10.48 20.61 32.20
C ARG A 139 -11.58 20.00 31.31
N GLU A 140 -11.49 20.15 29.99
CA GLU A 140 -12.46 19.57 29.04
C GLU A 140 -12.44 18.04 29.03
N LYS A 141 -11.36 17.42 29.50
CA LYS A 141 -11.27 15.95 29.63
C LYS A 141 -12.34 15.35 30.54
N ALA A 142 -12.89 16.14 31.47
CA ALA A 142 -14.01 15.72 32.31
C ALA A 142 -15.34 15.63 31.55
N MET A 143 -15.45 16.29 30.39
CA MET A 143 -16.64 16.29 29.53
C MET A 143 -16.50 15.32 28.34
N ALA A 144 -15.87 14.16 28.57
CA ALA A 144 -15.57 13.20 27.53
C ALA A 144 -16.83 12.65 26.83
N ASP A 145 -17.91 12.41 27.58
CA ASP A 145 -19.15 11.84 27.01
C ASP A 145 -19.81 12.82 26.03
N LYS A 146 -19.93 14.10 26.42
CA LYS A 146 -20.41 15.16 25.51
C LYS A 146 -19.53 15.31 24.27
N ALA A 147 -18.22 15.14 24.40
CA ALA A 147 -17.31 15.21 23.26
C ALA A 147 -17.55 14.06 22.27
N ARG A 148 -17.85 12.86 22.78
CA ARG A 148 -18.20 11.70 21.97
C ARG A 148 -19.53 11.92 21.24
N GLU A 149 -20.54 12.44 21.94
CA GLU A 149 -21.84 12.79 21.36
C GLU A 149 -21.69 13.84 20.26
N ASN A 150 -20.97 14.93 20.52
CA ASN A 150 -20.72 15.99 19.53
C ASN A 150 -20.02 15.45 18.27
N LEU A 151 -19.07 14.52 18.43
CA LEU A 151 -18.39 13.89 17.29
C LEU A 151 -19.36 13.03 16.48
N ASN A 152 -20.22 12.24 17.14
CA ASN A 152 -21.24 11.45 16.47
C ASN A 152 -22.23 12.33 15.70
N LEU A 153 -22.73 13.39 16.33
CA LEU A 153 -23.64 14.36 15.71
C LEU A 153 -22.99 15.02 14.48
N PHE A 154 -21.72 15.40 14.58
CA PHE A 154 -20.98 15.96 13.45
C PHE A 154 -20.90 14.97 12.28
N ILE A 155 -20.60 13.70 12.54
CA ILE A 155 -20.50 12.67 11.49
C ILE A 155 -21.88 12.44 10.85
N GLN A 156 -22.93 12.32 11.65
CA GLN A 156 -24.32 12.20 11.16
C GLN A 156 -24.76 13.41 10.34
N SER A 157 -24.22 14.59 10.62
CA SER A 157 -24.53 15.80 9.84
C SER A 157 -23.98 15.76 8.42
N ILE A 158 -23.02 14.90 8.10
CA ILE A 158 -22.40 14.80 6.76
C ILE A 158 -23.41 14.22 5.78
N THR A 159 -23.67 14.94 4.69
CA THR A 159 -24.72 14.55 3.73
C THR A 159 -24.25 13.45 2.77
N THR A 160 -22.93 13.37 2.52
CA THR A 160 -22.36 12.36 1.61
C THR A 160 -22.50 10.95 2.19
N PRO A 161 -22.89 9.92 1.40
CA PRO A 161 -22.91 8.53 1.84
C PRO A 161 -21.54 8.12 2.35
N HIS A 162 -21.48 7.65 3.60
CA HIS A 162 -20.24 7.28 4.24
C HIS A 162 -20.46 6.10 5.19
N ARG A 163 -19.42 5.28 5.32
CA ARG A 163 -19.35 4.18 6.28
C ARG A 163 -18.20 4.39 7.26
N PHE A 164 -18.34 3.81 8.44
CA PHE A 164 -17.27 3.77 9.43
C PHE A 164 -16.27 2.66 9.07
N GLU A 165 -15.01 3.02 8.89
CA GLU A 165 -13.90 2.06 8.85
C GLU A 165 -13.31 1.85 10.24
N GLU A 166 -13.23 2.93 11.03
CA GLU A 166 -12.98 2.84 12.47
C GLU A 166 -14.07 3.64 13.19
N GLU A 167 -14.80 2.98 14.09
CA GLU A 167 -15.76 3.64 14.96
C GLU A 167 -15.10 4.66 15.89
N VAL A 168 -15.94 5.48 16.55
CA VAL A 168 -15.46 6.47 17.51
C VAL A 168 -14.72 5.79 18.66
N LYS A 169 -13.40 5.97 18.68
CA LYS A 169 -12.50 5.45 19.72
C LYS A 169 -11.80 6.58 20.46
N ARG A 170 -11.43 6.30 21.71
CA ARG A 170 -10.66 7.22 22.53
C ARG A 170 -9.21 7.25 22.03
N GLY A 171 -8.72 8.44 21.72
CA GLY A 171 -7.33 8.71 21.36
C GLY A 171 -6.57 9.42 22.49
N PRO A 172 -5.26 9.67 22.30
CA PRO A 172 -4.42 10.33 23.30
C PRO A 172 -4.90 11.73 23.71
N MET A 173 -5.52 12.45 22.78
CA MET A 173 -5.91 13.85 22.93
C MET A 173 -7.43 14.06 22.97
N GLY A 174 -8.24 13.00 22.86
CA GLY A 174 -9.70 13.11 22.76
C GLY A 174 -10.33 11.89 22.11
N PHE A 175 -11.19 12.08 21.11
CA PHE A 175 -11.82 10.99 20.36
C PHE A 175 -11.53 11.12 18.87
N ASN A 176 -11.43 9.99 18.17
CA ASN A 176 -11.33 9.97 16.72
C ASN A 176 -12.18 8.88 16.09
N ALA A 177 -12.58 9.11 14.85
CA ALA A 177 -13.24 8.16 13.97
C ALA A 177 -12.62 8.23 12.58
N LEU A 178 -12.71 7.14 11.83
CA LEU A 178 -12.30 7.08 10.44
C LEU A 178 -13.50 6.70 9.58
N ILE A 179 -13.86 7.59 8.66
CA ILE A 179 -14.95 7.38 7.72
C ILE A 179 -14.42 7.29 6.29
N VAL A 180 -15.11 6.52 5.47
CA VAL A 180 -14.81 6.32 4.04
C VAL A 180 -16.08 6.56 3.25
N ALA A 181 -15.95 7.17 2.09
CA ALA A 181 -17.06 7.31 1.16
C ALA A 181 -17.55 5.92 0.74
N GLU A 182 -18.87 5.78 0.65
CA GLU A 182 -19.51 4.57 0.13
C GLU A 182 -19.32 4.45 -1.38
#